data_AF-A0A8S4A277-F1
#
_entry.id   AF-A0A8S4A277-F1
#
_cell.length_a   1.000
_cell.length_b   1.000
_cell.length_c   1.000
_cell.angle_alpha   90.00
_cell.angle_beta   90.00
_cell.angle_gamma   90.00
#
_symmetry.space_group_name_H-M   'P 1'
#
loop_
_entity.id
_entity.type
_entity.pdbx_description
1 polymer ?
#
loop_
_entity_poly.entity_id
_entity_poly.type
_entity_poly.pdbx_seq_one_letter_code
_entity_poly.pdbx_strand_id
1 'polypeptide(L)'
;RLREIPATAYYPLLEDESKPVESQSLPSSASNHDMTSSAALPLVIREKDIEYQFHRIILYERLLTAYPFKRPYIWREARIDIPPLVRAYVWAALLEVEGDIEGAYNSVDKETPTTTDRQIEVDIPRCHQYHELLSSPAAHTKFKRILKAWIISNPHYVYWQGLDSLCAPFLALSFNSEALAFACLSAFIPKYLHKFFLRDNSPVIQEYLAVFSHLIAFHDPELSNHLDGIGFIPDLYAIPWFLTMYAHVFPLHKIVHLWDTLLLGNSSFPLCIGVAILQQLRDRLLSFGFNECILLFSDMPEIDIERCVQDSIKIFCSTPKSATYRQHARPVKPKAAEDRPNLSYYSIDYHDLPQTDLSMEPIPLEELKGEKCPRISAEDLIELGELAGAAYSRSPTKKRQNSKPMILIVDVRLYEDYRRGTLQGSINIPFQTAFSPEGELNPCPAVQALNARRNQVIVVVGNRGRNAANFANELVRLCYARVCVLHKGIDVFRTTGLITVPPADI
;
A
#
# COMPACT_ATOMS: atom_id res chain seq x y z
N ARG A 1 -34.80 -17.83 -14.34
CA ARG A 1 -33.89 -17.35 -13.28
C ARG A 1 -34.22 -15.91 -12.91
N LEU A 2 -34.01 -14.89 -13.76
CA LEU A 2 -34.36 -13.50 -13.39
C LEU A 2 -35.87 -13.20 -13.22
N ARG A 3 -36.78 -14.09 -13.66
CA ARG A 3 -38.25 -13.92 -13.51
C ARG A 3 -38.74 -14.02 -12.06
N GLU A 4 -37.94 -14.58 -11.17
CA GLU A 4 -38.28 -14.79 -9.76
C GLU A 4 -37.76 -13.66 -8.86
N ILE A 5 -36.99 -12.72 -9.43
CA ILE A 5 -36.46 -11.57 -8.70
C ILE A 5 -37.59 -10.55 -8.48
N PRO A 6 -37.90 -10.16 -7.22
CA PRO A 6 -38.99 -9.24 -6.92
C PRO A 6 -38.73 -7.85 -7.53
N ALA A 7 -39.80 -7.14 -7.92
CA ALA A 7 -39.70 -5.81 -8.53
C ALA A 7 -38.94 -4.79 -7.64
N THR A 8 -38.95 -4.98 -6.33
CA THR A 8 -38.20 -4.16 -5.36
C THR A 8 -36.68 -4.29 -5.50
N ALA A 9 -36.17 -5.40 -6.04
CA ALA A 9 -34.74 -5.59 -6.33
C ALA A 9 -34.24 -4.73 -7.51
N TYR A 10 -35.15 -4.29 -8.39
CA TYR A 10 -34.86 -3.30 -9.44
C TYR A 10 -34.84 -1.88 -8.87
N TYR A 11 -35.43 -1.69 -7.67
CA TYR A 11 -35.54 -0.42 -6.96
C TYR A 11 -35.11 -0.49 -5.49
N PRO A 12 -33.89 -0.95 -5.16
CA PRO A 12 -33.42 -0.95 -3.79
C PRO A 12 -33.33 0.50 -3.30
N LEU A 13 -34.03 0.82 -2.21
CA LEU A 13 -33.94 2.13 -1.57
C LEU A 13 -32.49 2.32 -1.09
N LEU A 14 -31.83 3.39 -1.53
CA LEU A 14 -30.61 3.85 -0.88
C LEU A 14 -31.07 4.39 0.48
N GLU A 15 -30.76 3.70 1.58
CA GLU A 15 -31.25 4.08 2.91
C GLU A 15 -30.91 5.54 3.28
N ASP A 16 -31.81 6.12 4.06
CA ASP A 16 -31.87 7.52 4.51
C ASP A 16 -30.66 7.93 5.38
N GLU A 17 -30.15 9.16 5.17
CA GLU A 17 -28.80 9.62 5.57
C GLU A 17 -28.56 9.84 7.09
N SER A 18 -29.29 9.21 8.01
CA SER A 18 -29.41 9.74 9.38
C SER A 18 -29.18 8.80 10.58
N LYS A 19 -28.52 7.62 10.47
CA LYS A 19 -28.27 6.77 11.67
C LYS A 19 -26.81 6.29 11.88
N PRO A 20 -26.30 6.32 13.14
CA PRO A 20 -24.97 5.83 13.47
C PRO A 20 -24.87 4.30 13.46
N VAL A 21 -23.63 3.85 13.29
CA VAL A 21 -23.15 2.51 12.88
C VAL A 21 -23.49 1.33 13.82
N GLU A 22 -24.02 1.54 15.03
CA GLU A 22 -24.10 0.46 16.04
C GLU A 22 -25.41 -0.34 16.06
N SER A 23 -26.36 -0.05 15.16
CA SER A 23 -27.62 -0.81 15.07
C SER A 23 -28.03 -1.09 13.62
N GLN A 24 -27.18 -1.80 12.89
CA GLN A 24 -27.54 -2.33 11.57
C GLN A 24 -28.17 -3.71 11.71
N SER A 25 -29.47 -3.74 12.01
CA SER A 25 -30.35 -4.80 11.53
C SER A 25 -31.18 -4.21 10.39
N LEU A 26 -30.90 -4.66 9.15
CA LEU A 26 -31.66 -4.32 7.94
C LEU A 26 -33.17 -4.54 8.17
N PRO A 27 -34.06 -3.79 7.50
CA PRO A 27 -35.47 -4.18 7.41
C PRO A 27 -35.58 -5.55 6.73
N SER A 28 -36.26 -6.48 7.41
CA SER A 28 -36.34 -7.89 7.02
C SER A 28 -37.33 -8.10 5.86
N SER A 29 -36.82 -8.08 4.62
CA SER A 29 -37.42 -8.82 3.50
C SER A 29 -36.71 -10.17 3.34
N ALA A 30 -37.43 -11.20 2.90
CA ALA A 30 -36.86 -12.54 2.69
C ALA A 30 -35.61 -12.54 1.78
N SER A 31 -35.54 -11.60 0.82
CA SER A 31 -34.40 -11.40 -0.08
C SER A 31 -33.13 -10.88 0.59
N ASN A 32 -33.24 -10.16 1.71
CA ASN A 32 -32.07 -9.61 2.41
C ASN A 32 -31.29 -10.69 3.18
N HIS A 33 -31.98 -11.73 3.66
CA HIS A 33 -31.38 -12.85 4.38
C HIS A 33 -30.55 -13.75 3.45
N ASP A 34 -31.01 -13.93 2.21
CA ASP A 34 -30.28 -14.68 1.18
C ASP A 34 -29.07 -13.88 0.66
N MET A 35 -29.23 -12.56 0.42
CA MET A 35 -28.12 -11.68 0.03
C MET A 35 -27.00 -11.61 1.09
N THR A 36 -27.33 -11.56 2.38
CA THR A 36 -26.32 -11.60 3.45
C THR A 36 -25.62 -12.95 3.54
N SER A 37 -26.32 -14.05 3.23
CA SER A 37 -25.73 -15.38 3.19
C SER A 37 -24.77 -15.55 1.99
N SER A 38 -25.16 -15.11 0.79
CA SER A 38 -24.29 -15.13 -0.40
C SER A 38 -23.10 -14.19 -0.25
N ALA A 39 -23.25 -13.03 0.41
CA ALA A 39 -22.15 -12.09 0.66
C ALA A 39 -21.02 -12.67 1.54
N ALA A 40 -21.31 -13.71 2.34
CA ALA A 40 -20.32 -14.40 3.16
C ALA A 40 -19.56 -15.51 2.42
N LEU A 41 -19.94 -15.84 1.18
CA LEU A 41 -19.30 -16.87 0.36
C LEU A 41 -17.99 -16.36 -0.27
N PRO A 42 -17.04 -17.26 -0.59
CA PRO A 42 -15.84 -16.93 -1.37
C PRO A 42 -16.16 -16.14 -2.64
N LEU A 43 -15.29 -15.19 -3.01
CA LEU A 43 -15.51 -14.27 -4.13
C LEU A 43 -15.86 -14.98 -5.44
N VAL A 44 -15.18 -16.09 -5.74
CA VAL A 44 -15.41 -16.88 -6.97
C VAL A 44 -16.83 -17.44 -7.04
N ILE A 45 -17.46 -17.73 -5.89
CA ILE A 45 -18.85 -18.18 -5.82
C ILE A 45 -19.78 -16.98 -6.01
N ARG A 46 -19.49 -15.85 -5.36
CA ARG A 46 -20.26 -14.61 -5.49
C ARG A 46 -20.28 -14.07 -6.93
N GLU A 47 -19.19 -14.21 -7.68
CA GLU A 47 -19.11 -13.79 -9.09
C GLU A 47 -19.95 -14.67 -10.03
N LYS A 48 -20.29 -15.90 -9.63
CA LYS A 48 -21.12 -16.84 -10.40
C LYS A 48 -22.59 -16.83 -9.99
N ASP A 49 -22.91 -16.27 -8.83
CA ASP A 49 -24.28 -16.11 -8.34
C ASP A 49 -25.00 -15.00 -9.12
N ILE A 50 -25.92 -15.40 -9.99
CA ILE A 50 -26.66 -14.50 -10.88
C ILE A 50 -27.48 -13.47 -10.09
N GLU A 51 -28.13 -13.88 -9.01
CA GLU A 51 -29.00 -12.98 -8.24
C GLU A 51 -28.17 -11.98 -7.46
N TYR A 52 -27.10 -12.45 -6.81
CA TYR A 52 -26.15 -11.56 -6.14
C TYR A 52 -25.52 -10.55 -7.10
N GLN A 53 -25.02 -11.01 -8.25
CA GLN A 53 -24.44 -10.13 -9.26
C GLN A 53 -25.46 -9.10 -9.77
N PHE A 54 -26.71 -9.51 -10.01
CA PHE A 54 -27.77 -8.61 -10.44
C PHE A 54 -27.97 -7.45 -9.46
N HIS A 55 -28.13 -7.74 -8.16
CA HIS A 55 -28.31 -6.70 -7.15
C HIS A 55 -27.09 -5.76 -7.05
N ARG A 56 -25.87 -6.32 -7.08
CA ARG A 56 -24.64 -5.51 -7.01
C ARG A 56 -24.47 -4.63 -8.25
N ILE A 57 -24.79 -5.11 -9.45
CA ILE A 57 -24.73 -4.32 -10.69
C ILE A 57 -25.69 -3.13 -10.62
N ILE A 58 -26.97 -3.35 -10.26
CA ILE A 58 -27.96 -2.27 -10.15
C ILE A 58 -27.53 -1.21 -9.12
N LEU A 59 -26.93 -1.65 -8.00
CA LEU A 59 -26.37 -0.74 -7.01
C LEU A 59 -25.26 0.14 -7.62
N TYR A 60 -24.28 -0.47 -8.29
CA TYR A 60 -23.18 0.29 -8.89
C TYR A 60 -23.63 1.22 -10.02
N GLU A 61 -24.56 0.80 -10.88
CA GLU A 61 -25.09 1.67 -11.95
C GLU A 61 -25.66 2.98 -11.38
N ARG A 62 -26.40 2.91 -10.26
CA ARG A 62 -26.93 4.08 -9.56
C ARG A 62 -25.83 4.95 -8.97
N LEU A 63 -24.87 4.32 -8.30
CA LEU A 63 -23.76 5.04 -7.67
C LEU A 63 -22.89 5.75 -8.73
N LEU A 64 -22.62 5.09 -9.85
CA LEU A 64 -21.84 5.61 -10.97
C LEU A 64 -22.57 6.74 -11.71
N THR A 65 -23.89 6.68 -11.84
CA THR A 65 -24.69 7.76 -12.45
C THR A 65 -24.58 9.07 -11.66
N ALA A 66 -24.41 8.98 -10.33
CA ALA A 66 -24.25 10.12 -9.43
C ALA A 66 -22.78 10.42 -9.07
N TYR A 67 -21.81 9.82 -9.77
CA TYR A 67 -20.40 10.14 -9.63
C TYR A 67 -20.13 11.56 -10.19
N PRO A 68 -19.33 12.41 -9.52
CA PRO A 68 -18.43 12.12 -8.39
C PRO A 68 -19.04 12.21 -6.98
N PHE A 69 -20.27 12.70 -6.84
CA PHE A 69 -20.88 12.96 -5.52
C PHE A 69 -21.03 11.72 -4.64
N LYS A 70 -21.23 10.53 -5.25
CA LYS A 70 -21.33 9.25 -4.52
C LYS A 70 -20.01 8.47 -4.41
N ARG A 71 -18.85 9.09 -4.67
CA ARG A 71 -17.52 8.43 -4.56
C ARG A 71 -17.29 7.68 -3.23
N PRO A 72 -17.62 8.21 -2.04
CA PRO A 72 -17.43 7.48 -0.78
C PRO A 72 -18.24 6.19 -0.68
N TYR A 73 -19.41 6.14 -1.31
CA TYR A 73 -20.27 4.96 -1.35
C TYR A 73 -19.72 3.91 -2.32
N ILE A 74 -19.23 4.33 -3.50
CA ILE A 74 -18.53 3.43 -4.45
C ILE A 74 -17.35 2.76 -3.75
N TRP A 75 -16.53 3.53 -3.02
CA TRP A 75 -15.40 2.99 -2.27
C TRP A 75 -15.83 2.00 -1.18
N ARG A 76 -16.93 2.31 -0.46
CA ARG A 76 -17.47 1.42 0.59
C ARG A 76 -17.93 0.08 0.02
N GLU A 77 -18.68 0.10 -1.07
CA GLU A 77 -19.16 -1.13 -1.71
C GLU A 77 -18.03 -1.93 -2.33
N ALA A 78 -17.03 -1.25 -2.92
CA ALA A 78 -15.89 -1.91 -3.54
C ALA A 78 -15.01 -2.70 -2.56
N ARG A 79 -15.07 -2.38 -1.25
CA ARG A 79 -14.44 -3.20 -0.20
C ARG A 79 -15.07 -4.57 -0.01
N ILE A 80 -16.32 -4.75 -0.45
CA ILE A 80 -17.04 -6.03 -0.35
C ILE A 80 -16.66 -6.91 -1.54
N ASP A 81 -16.83 -6.38 -2.75
CA ASP A 81 -16.33 -6.89 -4.03
C ASP A 81 -16.67 -5.89 -5.15
N ILE A 82 -16.24 -6.17 -6.38
CA ILE A 82 -16.64 -5.41 -7.57
C ILE A 82 -17.18 -6.40 -8.62
N PRO A 83 -18.45 -6.26 -9.09
CA PRO A 83 -19.01 -7.12 -10.13
C PRO A 83 -18.24 -7.01 -11.45
N PRO A 84 -17.95 -8.13 -12.14
CA PRO A 84 -17.17 -8.09 -13.38
C PRO A 84 -17.71 -7.17 -14.47
N LEU A 85 -19.03 -7.08 -14.62
CA LEU A 85 -19.68 -6.29 -15.67
C LEU A 85 -19.50 -4.77 -15.52
N VAL A 86 -19.31 -4.28 -14.29
CA VAL A 86 -19.16 -2.84 -14.01
C VAL A 86 -17.73 -2.46 -13.60
N ARG A 87 -16.82 -3.44 -13.52
CA ARG A 87 -15.47 -3.27 -12.95
C ARG A 87 -14.68 -2.14 -13.60
N ALA A 88 -14.72 -2.01 -14.93
CA ALA A 88 -14.04 -0.94 -15.65
C ALA A 88 -14.43 0.46 -15.15
N TYR A 89 -15.73 0.69 -14.96
CA TYR A 89 -16.27 1.98 -14.52
C TYR A 89 -16.04 2.22 -13.03
N VAL A 90 -16.13 1.17 -12.20
CA VAL A 90 -15.80 1.26 -10.77
C VAL A 90 -14.32 1.59 -10.59
N TRP A 91 -13.41 0.95 -11.33
CA TRP A 91 -11.99 1.26 -11.31
C TRP A 91 -11.71 2.70 -11.74
N ALA A 92 -12.37 3.18 -12.80
CA ALA A 92 -12.27 4.57 -13.23
C ALA A 92 -12.71 5.54 -12.11
N ALA A 93 -13.82 5.25 -11.44
CA ALA A 93 -14.30 6.05 -10.30
C ALA A 93 -13.35 6.01 -9.09
N LEU A 94 -12.75 4.86 -8.77
CA LEU A 94 -11.74 4.70 -7.71
C LEU A 94 -10.42 5.42 -8.05
N LEU A 95 -10.12 5.58 -9.34
CA LEU A 95 -8.98 6.35 -9.86
C LEU A 95 -9.29 7.83 -10.02
N GLU A 96 -10.47 8.29 -9.62
CA GLU A 96 -10.91 9.67 -9.71
C GLU A 96 -10.95 10.20 -11.17
N VAL A 97 -11.27 9.34 -12.15
CA VAL A 97 -11.40 9.73 -13.56
C VAL A 97 -12.68 10.54 -13.77
N GLU A 98 -12.55 11.75 -14.30
CA GLU A 98 -13.64 12.71 -14.52
C GLU A 98 -13.44 13.48 -15.84
N GLY A 99 -14.52 14.10 -16.33
CA GLY A 99 -14.49 14.99 -17.49
C GLY A 99 -14.63 14.27 -18.84
N ASP A 100 -14.29 14.99 -19.92
CA ASP A 100 -14.40 14.51 -21.30
C ASP A 100 -13.19 13.63 -21.67
N ILE A 101 -13.26 12.35 -21.28
CA ILE A 101 -12.22 11.36 -21.55
C ILE A 101 -12.06 11.09 -23.06
N GLU A 102 -13.15 11.15 -23.82
CA GLU A 102 -13.15 10.90 -25.27
C GLU A 102 -12.44 12.04 -26.00
N GLY A 103 -12.80 13.30 -25.69
CA GLY A 103 -12.12 14.47 -26.24
C GLY A 103 -10.64 14.49 -25.90
N ALA A 104 -10.28 14.20 -24.64
CA ALA A 104 -8.89 14.12 -24.21
C ALA A 104 -8.11 13.06 -24.99
N TYR A 105 -8.63 11.84 -25.13
CA TYR A 105 -7.96 10.77 -25.87
C TYR A 105 -7.88 11.04 -27.38
N ASN A 106 -8.95 11.56 -27.97
CA ASN A 106 -9.04 11.84 -29.40
C ASN A 106 -8.09 12.98 -29.82
N SER A 107 -7.84 13.95 -28.95
CA SER A 107 -6.92 15.07 -29.22
C SER A 107 -5.44 14.67 -29.34
N VAL A 108 -5.05 13.49 -28.87
CA VAL A 108 -3.64 13.05 -28.91
C VAL A 108 -3.32 12.47 -30.29
N ASP A 109 -2.21 12.91 -30.89
CA ASP A 109 -1.72 12.33 -32.15
C ASP A 109 -1.24 10.90 -31.92
N LYS A 110 -1.90 9.94 -32.57
CA LYS A 110 -1.59 8.50 -32.49
C LYS A 110 -1.02 7.97 -33.80
N GLU A 111 -0.88 8.80 -34.83
CA GLU A 111 -0.51 8.40 -36.18
C GLU A 111 0.96 8.70 -36.47
N THR A 112 1.46 9.87 -36.09
CA THR A 112 2.85 10.27 -36.38
C THR A 112 3.87 9.28 -35.77
N PRO A 113 4.74 8.65 -36.56
CA PRO A 113 5.68 7.67 -36.04
C PRO A 113 6.60 8.23 -34.95
N THR A 114 6.81 7.45 -33.88
CA THR A 114 7.71 7.83 -32.79
C THR A 114 8.87 6.85 -32.63
N THR A 115 9.91 7.26 -31.90
CA THR A 115 11.08 6.39 -31.64
C THR A 115 10.74 5.18 -30.76
N THR A 116 9.61 5.20 -30.04
CA THR A 116 9.17 4.09 -29.17
C THR A 116 8.28 3.08 -29.89
N ASP A 117 7.76 3.40 -31.09
CA ASP A 117 6.80 2.55 -31.82
C ASP A 117 7.37 1.14 -32.07
N ARG A 118 8.65 1.02 -32.44
CA ARG A 118 9.30 -0.27 -32.68
C ARG A 118 9.33 -1.15 -31.42
N GLN A 119 9.60 -0.56 -30.26
CA GLN A 119 9.65 -1.31 -29.00
C GLN A 119 8.24 -1.78 -28.60
N ILE A 120 7.24 -0.89 -28.73
CA ILE A 120 5.84 -1.19 -28.46
C ILE A 120 5.36 -2.37 -29.34
N GLU A 121 5.70 -2.37 -30.63
CA GLU A 121 5.32 -3.44 -31.57
C GLU A 121 5.94 -4.81 -31.24
N VAL A 122 7.11 -4.84 -30.61
CA VAL A 122 7.79 -6.08 -30.20
C VAL A 122 7.24 -6.59 -28.86
N ASP A 123 6.81 -5.71 -27.98
CA ASP A 123 6.34 -6.07 -26.64
C ASP A 123 4.90 -6.56 -26.64
N ILE A 124 4.00 -5.88 -27.36
CA ILE A 124 2.56 -6.18 -27.38
C ILE A 124 2.27 -7.66 -27.67
N PRO A 125 2.84 -8.32 -28.70
CA PRO A 125 2.51 -9.71 -29.01
C PRO A 125 2.95 -10.70 -27.92
N ARG A 126 3.91 -10.32 -27.06
CA ARG A 126 4.42 -11.13 -25.95
C ARG A 126 3.62 -10.89 -24.67
N CYS A 127 3.01 -9.72 -24.55
CA CYS A 127 2.19 -9.30 -23.42
C CYS A 127 0.89 -10.13 -23.36
N HIS A 128 0.71 -10.90 -22.28
CA HIS A 128 -0.55 -11.62 -22.03
C HIS A 128 -1.02 -12.49 -23.20
N GLN A 129 -0.09 -13.07 -23.98
CA GLN A 129 -0.38 -13.84 -25.21
C GLN A 129 -1.32 -15.04 -25.00
N TYR A 130 -1.43 -15.54 -23.76
CA TYR A 130 -2.35 -16.61 -23.38
C TYR A 130 -3.83 -16.15 -23.34
N HIS A 131 -4.10 -14.84 -23.31
CA HIS A 131 -5.45 -14.29 -23.18
C HIS A 131 -6.04 -13.99 -24.55
N GLU A 132 -7.08 -14.74 -24.94
CA GLU A 132 -7.69 -14.73 -26.28
C GLU A 132 -8.06 -13.33 -26.80
N LEU A 133 -8.65 -12.48 -25.95
CA LEU A 133 -8.98 -11.11 -26.35
C LEU A 133 -7.74 -10.28 -26.63
N LEU A 134 -6.71 -10.38 -25.77
CA LEU A 134 -5.55 -9.49 -25.80
C LEU A 134 -4.52 -9.90 -26.85
N SER A 135 -4.49 -11.18 -27.24
CA SER A 135 -3.67 -11.68 -28.34
C SER A 135 -4.27 -11.39 -29.73
N SER A 136 -5.48 -10.85 -29.79
CA SER A 136 -6.13 -10.51 -31.06
C SER A 136 -5.44 -9.33 -31.76
N PRO A 137 -5.41 -9.30 -33.12
CA PRO A 137 -4.87 -8.16 -33.86
C PRO A 137 -5.55 -6.83 -33.50
N ALA A 138 -6.87 -6.87 -33.23
CA ALA A 138 -7.62 -5.69 -32.79
C ALA A 138 -7.10 -5.16 -31.44
N ALA A 139 -6.83 -6.04 -30.48
CA ALA A 139 -6.23 -5.65 -29.21
C ALA A 139 -4.84 -5.06 -29.40
N HIS A 140 -4.01 -5.64 -30.27
CA HIS A 140 -2.67 -5.12 -30.53
C HIS A 140 -2.70 -3.68 -31.09
N THR A 141 -3.62 -3.40 -32.01
CA THR A 141 -3.82 -2.04 -32.53
C THR A 141 -4.31 -1.07 -31.44
N LYS A 142 -5.19 -1.52 -30.55
CA LYS A 142 -5.66 -0.73 -29.40
C LYS A 142 -4.54 -0.46 -28.39
N PHE A 143 -3.75 -1.47 -28.03
CA PHE A 143 -2.57 -1.33 -27.18
C PHE A 143 -1.62 -0.27 -27.73
N LYS A 144 -1.23 -0.37 -29.01
CA LYS A 144 -0.30 0.57 -29.64
C LYS A 144 -0.82 2.00 -29.52
N ARG A 145 -2.11 2.22 -29.84
CA ARG A 145 -2.74 3.55 -29.77
C ARG A 145 -2.81 4.11 -28.35
N ILE A 146 -3.18 3.31 -27.35
CA ILE A 146 -3.24 3.75 -25.95
C ILE A 146 -1.84 4.06 -25.40
N LEU A 147 -0.87 3.16 -25.59
CA LEU A 147 0.50 3.33 -25.11
C LEU A 147 1.16 4.56 -25.74
N LYS A 148 1.00 4.74 -27.05
CA LYS A 148 1.49 5.90 -27.76
C LYS A 148 0.83 7.19 -27.28
N ALA A 149 -0.49 7.19 -27.12
CA ALA A 149 -1.20 8.34 -26.57
C ALA A 149 -0.68 8.72 -25.17
N TRP A 150 -0.40 7.73 -24.32
CA TRP A 150 0.13 7.96 -22.99
C TRP A 150 1.54 8.56 -23.01
N ILE A 151 2.45 8.01 -23.82
CA ILE A 151 3.82 8.53 -23.95
C ILE A 151 3.83 9.96 -24.48
N ILE A 152 3.03 10.25 -25.52
CA ILE A 152 2.95 11.60 -26.11
C ILE A 152 2.35 12.61 -25.10
N SER A 153 1.37 12.18 -24.32
CA SER A 153 0.78 13.01 -23.26
C SER A 153 1.74 13.26 -22.09
N ASN A 154 2.83 12.51 -21.98
CA ASN A 154 3.81 12.59 -20.89
C ASN A 154 5.24 12.72 -21.44
N PRO A 155 5.62 13.89 -22.01
CA PRO A 155 6.91 14.05 -22.71
C PRO A 155 8.16 13.92 -21.82
N HIS A 156 7.99 13.91 -20.50
CA HIS A 156 9.06 13.69 -19.52
C HIS A 156 9.31 12.19 -19.23
N TYR A 157 8.43 11.31 -19.70
CA TYR A 157 8.56 9.86 -19.58
C TYR A 157 8.97 9.21 -20.89
N VAL A 158 9.53 8.01 -20.76
CA VAL A 158 9.90 7.14 -21.87
C VAL A 158 9.18 5.80 -21.74
N TYR A 159 9.09 5.08 -22.86
CA TYR A 159 8.54 3.73 -22.84
C TYR A 159 9.55 2.79 -22.19
N TRP A 160 9.17 2.21 -21.05
CA TRP A 160 9.86 1.07 -20.44
C TRP A 160 9.06 -0.21 -20.69
N GLN A 161 9.77 -1.30 -20.99
CA GLN A 161 9.17 -2.62 -21.08
C GLN A 161 8.46 -2.94 -19.75
N GLY A 162 7.18 -3.35 -19.83
CA GLY A 162 6.29 -3.51 -18.69
C GLY A 162 5.13 -2.52 -18.67
N LEU A 163 5.22 -1.37 -19.38
CA LEU A 163 4.09 -0.44 -19.53
C LEU A 163 2.92 -1.06 -20.30
N ASP A 164 3.22 -1.91 -21.28
CA ASP A 164 2.28 -2.79 -21.98
C ASP A 164 1.54 -3.73 -21.00
N SER A 165 2.28 -4.38 -20.09
CA SER A 165 1.70 -5.26 -19.07
C SER A 165 0.82 -4.48 -18.09
N LEU A 166 1.20 -3.25 -17.73
CA LEU A 166 0.40 -2.35 -16.91
C LEU A 166 -0.89 -1.87 -17.61
N CYS A 167 -0.84 -1.69 -18.93
CA CYS A 167 -1.99 -1.29 -19.74
C CYS A 167 -3.01 -2.44 -19.92
N ALA A 168 -2.55 -3.69 -19.89
CA ALA A 168 -3.34 -4.88 -20.21
C ALA A 168 -4.65 -5.00 -19.43
N PRO A 169 -4.67 -4.85 -18.08
CA PRO A 169 -5.92 -4.93 -17.30
C PRO A 169 -6.94 -3.87 -17.71
N PHE A 170 -6.51 -2.63 -17.97
CA PHE A 170 -7.42 -1.54 -18.36
C PHE A 170 -8.02 -1.76 -19.74
N LEU A 171 -7.20 -2.20 -20.71
CA LEU A 171 -7.67 -2.49 -22.06
C LEU A 171 -8.60 -3.71 -22.07
N ALA A 172 -8.29 -4.77 -21.31
CA ALA A 172 -9.14 -5.95 -21.23
C ALA A 172 -10.53 -5.62 -20.67
N LEU A 173 -10.59 -4.81 -19.60
CA LEU A 173 -11.85 -4.40 -18.98
C LEU A 173 -12.62 -3.36 -19.81
N SER A 174 -11.92 -2.54 -20.59
CA SER A 174 -12.50 -1.41 -21.34
C SER A 174 -12.29 -1.56 -22.85
N PHE A 175 -12.36 -2.78 -23.38
CA PHE A 175 -11.97 -3.07 -24.77
C PHE A 175 -12.71 -2.23 -25.81
N ASN A 176 -13.97 -1.90 -25.51
CA ASN A 176 -14.86 -1.10 -26.35
C ASN A 176 -14.69 0.42 -26.17
N SER A 177 -13.92 0.89 -25.19
CA SER A 177 -13.60 2.31 -24.98
C SER A 177 -12.12 2.48 -24.65
N GLU A 178 -11.33 2.77 -25.67
CA GLU A 178 -9.89 3.06 -25.52
C GLU A 178 -9.64 4.33 -24.70
N ALA A 179 -10.55 5.31 -24.80
CA ALA A 179 -10.52 6.52 -24.01
C ALA A 179 -10.62 6.22 -22.51
N LEU A 180 -11.49 5.30 -22.09
CA LEU A 180 -11.59 4.89 -20.68
C LEU A 180 -10.33 4.17 -20.22
N ALA A 181 -9.80 3.23 -21.02
CA ALA A 181 -8.55 2.55 -20.69
C ALA A 181 -7.37 3.53 -20.55
N PHE A 182 -7.26 4.48 -21.49
CA PHE A 182 -6.26 5.54 -21.48
C PHE A 182 -6.41 6.47 -20.26
N ALA A 183 -7.64 6.87 -19.92
CA ALA A 183 -7.90 7.74 -18.77
C ALA A 183 -7.54 7.03 -17.45
N CYS A 184 -7.91 5.75 -17.31
CA CYS A 184 -7.52 4.93 -16.16
C CYS A 184 -6.00 4.80 -16.05
N LEU A 185 -5.29 4.47 -17.14
CA LEU A 185 -3.82 4.39 -17.15
C LEU A 185 -3.17 5.74 -16.76
N SER A 186 -3.70 6.84 -17.30
CA SER A 186 -3.23 8.20 -17.03
C SER A 186 -3.46 8.66 -15.60
N ALA A 187 -4.50 8.16 -14.93
CA ALA A 187 -4.76 8.40 -13.51
C ALA A 187 -3.95 7.46 -12.59
N PHE A 188 -3.77 6.20 -13.00
CA PHE A 188 -3.10 5.16 -12.23
C PHE A 188 -1.60 5.43 -12.06
N ILE A 189 -0.89 5.77 -13.12
CA ILE A 189 0.57 5.94 -13.08
C ILE A 189 1.00 7.05 -12.10
N PRO A 190 0.42 8.27 -12.12
CA PRO A 190 0.75 9.26 -11.12
C PRO A 190 0.43 8.83 -9.68
N LYS A 191 -0.56 7.96 -9.44
CA LYS A 191 -0.92 7.48 -8.10
C LYS A 191 0.12 6.49 -7.55
N TYR A 192 0.49 5.47 -8.32
CA TYR A 192 1.33 4.36 -7.82
C TYR A 192 2.77 4.36 -8.35
N LEU A 193 2.99 4.93 -9.53
CA LEU A 193 4.21 4.84 -10.32
C LEU A 193 4.79 6.22 -10.65
N HIS A 194 4.57 7.21 -9.78
CA HIS A 194 5.10 8.56 -9.99
C HIS A 194 6.61 8.51 -10.19
N LYS A 195 7.09 9.09 -11.30
CA LYS A 195 8.51 9.10 -11.73
C LYS A 195 9.13 7.75 -12.11
N PHE A 196 8.38 6.64 -12.12
CA PHE A 196 8.93 5.33 -12.50
C PHE A 196 9.32 5.24 -13.97
N PHE A 197 8.68 6.00 -14.86
CA PHE A 197 8.93 5.98 -16.30
C PHE A 197 9.85 7.10 -16.78
N LEU A 198 10.59 7.76 -15.88
CA LEU A 198 11.64 8.70 -16.27
C LEU A 198 12.71 7.98 -17.09
N ARG A 199 13.42 8.74 -17.92
CA ARG A 199 14.59 8.22 -18.65
C ARG A 199 15.67 7.70 -17.70
N ASP A 200 15.92 8.46 -16.63
CA ASP A 200 16.67 7.98 -15.46
C ASP A 200 15.71 7.87 -14.28
N ASN A 201 15.27 6.65 -14.00
CA ASN A 201 14.39 6.31 -12.89
C ASN A 201 15.16 5.63 -11.73
N SER A 202 16.48 5.50 -11.84
CA SER A 202 17.30 4.72 -10.90
C SER A 202 17.11 5.17 -9.45
N PRO A 203 17.16 6.48 -9.12
CA PRO A 203 16.95 6.94 -7.73
C PRO A 203 15.56 6.58 -7.19
N VAL A 204 14.53 6.61 -8.05
CA VAL A 204 13.14 6.31 -7.69
C VAL A 204 12.98 4.83 -7.38
N ILE A 205 13.50 3.96 -8.24
CA ILE A 205 13.44 2.50 -8.06
C ILE A 205 14.26 2.09 -6.83
N GLN A 206 15.46 2.64 -6.67
CA GLN A 206 16.35 2.31 -5.56
C GLN A 206 15.79 2.75 -4.20
N GLU A 207 15.14 3.92 -4.12
CA GLU A 207 14.39 4.30 -2.92
C GLU A 207 13.25 3.31 -2.65
N TYR A 208 12.47 2.98 -3.69
CA TYR A 208 11.31 2.10 -3.54
C TYR A 208 11.70 0.71 -3.03
N LEU A 209 12.79 0.14 -3.56
CA LEU A 209 13.33 -1.15 -3.13
C LEU A 209 13.92 -1.09 -1.72
N ALA A 210 14.57 0.02 -1.33
CA ALA A 210 15.05 0.19 0.04
C ALA A 210 13.90 0.21 1.06
N VAL A 211 12.83 0.96 0.77
CA VAL A 211 11.61 0.96 1.61
C VAL A 211 10.96 -0.42 1.65
N PHE A 212 10.97 -1.15 0.52
CA PHE A 212 10.49 -2.53 0.50
C PHE A 212 11.33 -3.46 1.39
N SER A 213 12.66 -3.40 1.33
CA SER A 213 13.56 -4.14 2.23
C SER A 213 13.26 -3.85 3.70
N HIS A 214 13.06 -2.59 4.05
CA HIS A 214 12.68 -2.19 5.42
C HIS A 214 11.35 -2.79 5.85
N LEU A 215 10.38 -2.88 4.94
CA LEU A 215 9.07 -3.45 5.23
C LEU A 215 9.15 -4.98 5.41
N ILE A 216 10.01 -5.68 4.66
CA ILE A 216 10.29 -7.09 4.89
C ILE A 216 10.86 -7.27 6.30
N ALA A 217 11.90 -6.52 6.67
CA ALA A 217 12.50 -6.60 8.01
C ALA A 217 11.52 -6.24 9.13
N PHE A 218 10.63 -5.27 8.90
CA PHE A 218 9.60 -4.88 9.87
C PHE A 218 8.61 -6.00 10.17
N HIS A 219 8.20 -6.77 9.15
CA HIS A 219 7.19 -7.83 9.30
C HIS A 219 7.76 -9.23 9.50
N ASP A 220 8.93 -9.53 8.95
CA ASP A 220 9.62 -10.82 9.02
C ASP A 220 11.15 -10.62 9.03
N PRO A 221 11.73 -10.23 10.19
CA PRO A 221 13.16 -9.98 10.30
C PRO A 221 14.00 -11.25 10.09
N GLU A 222 13.49 -12.43 10.44
CA GLU A 222 14.18 -13.71 10.22
C GLU A 222 14.37 -13.95 8.71
N LEU A 223 13.31 -13.82 7.92
CA LEU A 223 13.39 -13.91 6.48
C LEU A 223 14.30 -12.82 5.90
N SER A 224 14.17 -11.58 6.36
CA SER A 224 15.02 -10.48 5.89
C SER A 224 16.51 -10.75 6.13
N ASN A 225 16.87 -11.21 7.32
CA ASN A 225 18.25 -11.51 7.68
C ASN A 225 18.81 -12.68 6.86
N HIS A 226 18.00 -13.73 6.65
CA HIS A 226 18.39 -14.85 5.81
C HIS A 226 18.67 -14.42 4.37
N LEU A 227 17.73 -13.70 3.75
CA LEU A 227 17.87 -13.22 2.37
C LEU A 227 19.07 -12.28 2.20
N ASP A 228 19.29 -11.36 3.13
CA ASP A 228 20.47 -10.49 3.15
C ASP A 228 21.77 -11.29 3.31
N GLY A 229 21.77 -12.29 4.20
CA GLY A 229 22.92 -13.17 4.46
C GLY A 229 23.36 -14.00 3.26
N ILE A 230 22.42 -14.40 2.39
CA ILE A 230 22.72 -15.08 1.12
C ILE A 230 22.91 -14.11 -0.06
N GLY A 231 22.82 -12.79 0.16
CA GLY A 231 22.94 -11.77 -0.88
C GLY A 231 21.76 -11.70 -1.86
N PHE A 232 20.59 -12.24 -1.49
CA PHE A 232 19.39 -12.24 -2.31
C PHE A 232 18.53 -11.00 -2.01
N ILE A 233 18.90 -9.87 -2.62
CA ILE A 233 18.29 -8.55 -2.39
C ILE A 233 17.09 -8.28 -3.34
N PRO A 234 16.14 -7.39 -2.97
CA PRO A 234 14.98 -7.09 -3.79
C PRO A 234 15.25 -6.61 -5.21
N ASP A 235 16.39 -5.96 -5.47
CA ASP A 235 16.82 -5.53 -6.81
C ASP A 235 16.81 -6.66 -7.85
N LEU A 236 17.00 -7.91 -7.40
CA LEU A 236 17.07 -9.08 -8.28
C LEU A 236 15.70 -9.57 -8.75
N TYR A 237 14.61 -9.29 -8.02
CA TYR A 237 13.30 -9.90 -8.30
C TYR A 237 12.11 -8.93 -8.26
N ALA A 238 12.19 -7.82 -7.53
CA ALA A 238 11.02 -6.98 -7.24
C ALA A 238 10.81 -5.81 -8.21
N ILE A 239 11.81 -5.48 -9.06
CA ILE A 239 11.66 -4.45 -10.10
C ILE A 239 10.44 -4.72 -11.01
N PRO A 240 10.29 -5.91 -11.65
CA PRO A 240 9.13 -6.18 -12.49
C PRO A 240 7.81 -6.19 -11.70
N TRP A 241 7.84 -6.57 -10.42
CA TRP A 241 6.66 -6.55 -9.56
C TRP A 241 6.12 -5.14 -9.43
N PHE A 242 6.97 -4.18 -9.08
CA PHE A 242 6.53 -2.82 -8.84
C PHE A 242 6.32 -2.06 -10.13
N LEU A 243 7.21 -2.18 -11.12
CA LEU A 243 7.08 -1.45 -12.39
C LEU A 243 5.75 -1.76 -13.13
N THR A 244 5.26 -2.99 -12.98
CA THR A 244 4.02 -3.44 -13.63
C THR A 244 2.84 -3.59 -12.68
N MET A 245 3.02 -3.23 -11.39
CA MET A 245 2.06 -3.47 -10.31
C MET A 245 1.51 -4.91 -10.36
N TYR A 246 2.44 -5.85 -10.45
CA TYR A 246 2.27 -7.30 -10.55
C TYR A 246 1.64 -7.81 -11.84
N ALA A 247 1.19 -6.93 -12.75
CA ALA A 247 0.45 -7.33 -13.96
C ALA A 247 1.27 -8.21 -14.92
N HIS A 248 2.59 -8.11 -14.90
CA HIS A 248 3.45 -9.02 -15.67
C HIS A 248 3.66 -10.38 -15.00
N VAL A 249 3.48 -10.44 -13.68
CA VAL A 249 3.82 -11.58 -12.83
C VAL A 249 2.66 -12.56 -12.72
N PHE A 250 1.44 -12.07 -12.52
CA PHE A 250 0.26 -12.92 -12.39
C PHE A 250 -0.61 -12.91 -13.64
N PRO A 251 -1.33 -14.03 -13.91
CA PRO A 251 -2.36 -14.06 -14.93
C PRO A 251 -3.43 -12.97 -14.74
N LEU A 252 -4.02 -12.49 -15.82
CA LEU A 252 -4.96 -11.36 -15.82
C LEU A 252 -6.15 -11.57 -14.86
N HIS A 253 -6.69 -12.78 -14.79
CA HIS A 253 -7.82 -13.11 -13.90
C HIS A 253 -7.45 -13.00 -12.40
N LYS A 254 -6.18 -13.20 -12.05
CA LYS A 254 -5.64 -12.97 -10.70
C LYS A 254 -5.41 -11.48 -10.45
N ILE A 255 -4.92 -10.77 -11.47
CA ILE A 255 -4.65 -9.32 -11.40
C ILE A 255 -5.89 -8.50 -11.15
N VAL A 256 -7.01 -8.82 -11.79
CA VAL A 256 -8.27 -8.06 -11.55
C VAL A 256 -8.72 -8.16 -10.09
N HIS A 257 -8.63 -9.33 -9.45
CA HIS A 257 -8.98 -9.49 -8.04
C HIS A 257 -7.99 -8.80 -7.10
N LEU A 258 -6.69 -8.84 -7.43
CA LEU A 258 -5.66 -8.14 -6.67
C LEU A 258 -5.86 -6.61 -6.77
N TRP A 259 -6.15 -6.11 -7.97
CA TRP A 259 -6.31 -4.68 -8.23
C TRP A 259 -7.63 -4.10 -7.69
N ASP A 260 -8.69 -4.91 -7.59
CA ASP A 260 -9.93 -4.52 -6.88
C ASP A 260 -9.59 -4.02 -5.45
N THR A 261 -8.62 -4.64 -4.77
CA THR A 261 -8.13 -4.18 -3.46
C THR A 261 -7.06 -3.10 -3.56
N LEU A 262 -6.10 -3.23 -4.49
CA LEU A 262 -5.02 -2.25 -4.66
C LEU A 262 -5.57 -0.84 -4.85
N LEU A 263 -6.63 -0.69 -5.65
CA LEU A 263 -7.25 0.60 -5.96
C LEU A 263 -7.91 1.28 -4.75
N LEU A 264 -8.29 0.50 -3.73
CA LEU A 264 -8.86 1.01 -2.47
C LEU A 264 -7.78 1.54 -1.51
N GLY A 265 -6.55 1.05 -1.66
CA GLY A 265 -5.39 1.48 -0.88
C GLY A 265 -4.78 2.78 -1.38
N ASN A 266 -3.80 3.26 -0.61
CA ASN A 266 -2.95 4.38 -0.99
C ASN A 266 -1.71 3.90 -1.77
N SER A 267 -0.82 4.81 -2.12
CA SER A 267 0.36 4.53 -2.96
C SER A 267 1.40 3.61 -2.33
N SER A 268 1.30 3.27 -1.04
CA SER A 268 2.20 2.31 -0.38
C SER A 268 1.64 0.90 -0.29
N PHE A 269 0.35 0.69 -0.58
CA PHE A 269 -0.28 -0.63 -0.54
C PHE A 269 0.43 -1.69 -1.41
N PRO A 270 0.98 -1.37 -2.61
CA PRO A 270 1.72 -2.36 -3.39
C PRO A 270 2.93 -2.97 -2.65
N LEU A 271 3.61 -2.21 -1.77
CA LEU A 271 4.70 -2.76 -0.95
C LEU A 271 4.19 -3.89 -0.03
N CYS A 272 2.97 -3.74 0.51
CA CYS A 272 2.36 -4.73 1.39
C CYS A 272 1.98 -6.02 0.64
N ILE A 273 1.58 -5.91 -0.64
CA ILE A 273 1.38 -7.07 -1.51
C ILE A 273 2.69 -7.83 -1.70
N GLY A 274 3.80 -7.13 -1.93
CA GLY A 274 5.12 -7.75 -2.06
C GLY A 274 5.51 -8.55 -0.82
N VAL A 275 5.29 -8.01 0.38
CA VAL A 275 5.57 -8.71 1.64
C VAL A 275 4.65 -9.92 1.81
N ALA A 276 3.37 -9.81 1.46
CA ALA A 276 2.42 -10.93 1.53
C ALA A 276 2.84 -12.09 0.61
N ILE A 277 3.34 -11.80 -0.60
CA ILE A 277 3.88 -12.81 -1.52
C ILE A 277 5.08 -13.52 -0.88
N LEU A 278 6.02 -12.77 -0.31
CA LEU A 278 7.18 -13.33 0.36
C LEU A 278 6.79 -14.20 1.57
N GLN A 279 5.79 -13.79 2.35
CA GLN A 279 5.27 -14.58 3.48
C GLN A 279 4.63 -15.90 3.04
N GLN A 280 3.96 -15.96 1.89
CA GLN A 280 3.45 -17.23 1.35
C GLN A 280 4.59 -18.17 0.92
N LEU A 281 5.73 -17.62 0.48
CA LEU A 281 6.90 -18.38 0.05
C LEU A 281 7.92 -18.64 1.17
N ARG A 282 7.67 -18.10 2.36
CA ARG A 282 8.61 -18.02 3.48
C ARG A 282 9.33 -19.33 3.77
N ASP A 283 8.59 -20.42 3.95
CA ASP A 283 9.17 -21.72 4.35
C ASP A 283 10.17 -22.24 3.32
N ARG A 284 9.90 -22.01 2.02
CA ARG A 284 10.82 -22.36 0.94
C ARG A 284 12.03 -21.43 0.94
N LEU A 285 11.80 -20.12 1.05
CA LEU A 285 12.87 -19.12 1.03
C LEU A 285 13.89 -19.34 2.14
N LEU A 286 13.44 -19.62 3.36
CA LEU A 286 14.32 -19.91 4.51
C LEU A 286 15.13 -21.20 4.32
N SER A 287 14.63 -22.15 3.54
CA SER A 287 15.35 -23.38 3.22
C SER A 287 16.33 -23.26 2.05
N PHE A 288 16.28 -22.16 1.30
CA PHE A 288 16.98 -21.98 0.03
C PHE A 288 18.22 -21.11 0.16
N GLY A 289 19.22 -21.42 -0.67
CA GLY A 289 20.36 -20.54 -0.93
C GLY A 289 20.06 -19.57 -2.08
N PHE A 290 21.07 -18.80 -2.48
CA PHE A 290 20.95 -17.77 -3.51
C PHE A 290 20.40 -18.32 -4.84
N ASN A 291 20.95 -19.43 -5.33
CA ASN A 291 20.60 -19.99 -6.64
C ASN A 291 19.17 -20.55 -6.65
N GLU A 292 18.77 -21.25 -5.59
CA GLU A 292 17.43 -21.79 -5.44
C GLU A 292 16.38 -20.67 -5.35
N CYS A 293 16.71 -19.55 -4.69
CA CYS A 293 15.88 -18.36 -4.71
C CYS A 293 15.74 -17.77 -6.12
N ILE A 294 16.83 -17.61 -6.88
CA ILE A 294 16.75 -17.11 -8.27
C ILE A 294 15.82 -17.98 -9.14
N LEU A 295 15.93 -19.31 -9.01
CA LEU A 295 15.07 -20.24 -9.73
C LEU A 295 13.60 -20.12 -9.29
N LEU A 296 13.36 -20.02 -7.98
CA LEU A 296 12.01 -19.88 -7.43
C LEU A 296 11.25 -18.66 -7.98
N PHE A 297 11.94 -17.52 -8.13
CA PHE A 297 11.30 -16.29 -8.63
C PHE A 297 11.24 -16.23 -10.15
N SER A 298 12.10 -16.97 -10.85
CA SER A 298 12.02 -17.13 -12.31
C SER A 298 10.80 -17.98 -12.69
N ASP A 299 10.59 -19.10 -11.99
CA ASP A 299 9.45 -20.00 -12.15
C ASP A 299 8.47 -19.80 -10.98
N MET A 300 7.97 -18.56 -10.83
CA MET A 300 7.16 -18.17 -9.69
C MET A 300 6.04 -19.20 -9.44
N PRO A 301 6.01 -19.83 -8.24
CA PRO A 301 5.00 -20.84 -7.95
C PRO A 301 3.62 -20.20 -7.85
N GLU A 302 2.59 -21.04 -7.85
CA GLU A 302 1.24 -20.56 -7.72
C GLU A 302 1.03 -19.83 -6.39
N ILE A 303 0.67 -18.54 -6.47
CA ILE A 303 0.28 -17.72 -5.33
C ILE A 303 -1.25 -17.76 -5.19
N ASP A 304 -1.71 -17.95 -3.95
CA ASP A 304 -3.10 -17.79 -3.55
C ASP A 304 -3.41 -16.30 -3.40
N ILE A 305 -4.21 -15.77 -4.33
CA ILE A 305 -4.54 -14.34 -4.40
C ILE A 305 -5.49 -13.92 -3.29
N GLU A 306 -6.43 -14.77 -2.89
CA GLU A 306 -7.37 -14.44 -1.82
C GLU A 306 -6.62 -14.30 -0.51
N ARG A 307 -5.72 -15.25 -0.21
CA ARG A 307 -4.82 -15.14 0.94
C ARG A 307 -3.89 -13.93 0.82
N CYS A 308 -3.33 -13.65 -0.36
CA CYS A 308 -2.44 -12.51 -0.59
C CYS A 308 -3.14 -11.18 -0.30
N VAL A 309 -4.38 -11.02 -0.76
CA VAL A 309 -5.21 -9.83 -0.48
C VAL A 309 -5.46 -9.70 1.03
N GLN A 310 -5.86 -10.77 1.71
CA GLN A 310 -6.11 -10.73 3.15
C GLN A 310 -4.86 -10.37 3.95
N ASP A 311 -3.72 -10.98 3.63
CA ASP A 311 -2.47 -10.78 4.35
C ASP A 311 -1.89 -9.38 4.05
N SER A 312 -1.96 -8.89 2.81
CA SER A 312 -1.55 -7.52 2.46
C SER A 312 -2.37 -6.45 3.20
N ILE A 313 -3.67 -6.64 3.40
CA ILE A 313 -4.50 -5.75 4.23
C ILE A 313 -4.03 -5.77 5.69
N LYS A 314 -3.75 -6.95 6.27
CA LYS A 314 -3.26 -7.05 7.65
C LYS A 314 -1.91 -6.36 7.81
N ILE A 315 -0.98 -6.58 6.87
CA ILE A 315 0.33 -5.93 6.81
C ILE A 315 0.14 -4.40 6.75
N PHE A 316 -0.69 -3.92 5.83
CA PHE A 316 -0.98 -2.50 5.68
C PHE A 316 -1.57 -1.88 6.96
N CYS A 317 -2.56 -2.52 7.59
CA CYS A 317 -3.19 -2.01 8.81
C CYS A 317 -2.29 -2.07 10.06
N SER A 318 -1.24 -2.88 10.05
CA SER A 318 -0.28 -3.02 11.16
C SER A 318 1.03 -2.26 10.93
N THR A 319 1.17 -1.58 9.80
CA THR A 319 2.34 -0.77 9.45
C THR A 319 2.05 0.71 9.75
N PRO A 320 2.90 1.41 10.52
CA PRO A 320 2.81 2.87 10.65
C PRO A 320 2.87 3.56 9.28
N LYS A 321 2.08 4.60 9.05
CA LYS A 321 1.94 5.21 7.72
C LYS A 321 3.27 5.79 7.23
N SER A 322 3.97 6.49 8.12
CA SER A 322 5.29 7.08 7.90
C SER A 322 6.39 6.05 7.64
N ALA A 323 6.21 4.78 8.05
CA ALA A 323 7.17 3.70 7.76
C ALA A 323 7.28 3.38 6.25
N THR A 324 6.32 3.84 5.45
CA THR A 324 6.31 3.70 3.99
C THR A 324 6.57 5.03 3.26
N TYR A 325 7.11 6.03 3.95
CA TYR A 325 7.46 7.32 3.37
C TYR A 325 8.45 7.19 2.21
N ARG A 326 8.21 7.93 1.13
CA ARG A 326 9.05 7.97 -0.08
C ARG A 326 9.12 9.40 -0.62
N GLN A 327 10.32 9.95 -0.79
CA GLN A 327 10.50 11.30 -1.35
C GLN A 327 9.96 11.41 -2.78
N HIS A 328 9.98 10.32 -3.54
CA HIS A 328 9.53 10.29 -4.93
C HIS A 328 8.06 9.88 -5.09
N ALA A 329 7.29 9.77 -4.01
CA ALA A 329 5.85 9.64 -4.11
C ALA A 329 5.22 10.91 -4.73
N ARG A 330 3.97 10.79 -5.17
CA ARG A 330 3.26 11.92 -5.78
C ARG A 330 3.14 13.09 -4.78
N PRO A 331 3.49 14.32 -5.18
CA PRO A 331 3.29 15.51 -4.35
C PRO A 331 1.80 15.91 -4.28
N VAL A 332 1.43 16.62 -3.21
CA VAL A 332 0.06 17.12 -2.98
C VAL A 332 -0.38 18.04 -4.12
N LYS A 333 -1.59 17.85 -4.65
CA LYS A 333 -2.22 18.85 -5.52
C LYS A 333 -2.87 19.94 -4.66
N PRO A 334 -2.52 21.24 -4.83
CA PRO A 334 -3.07 22.34 -4.02
C PRO A 334 -4.60 22.44 -4.05
N LYS A 335 -5.24 22.12 -5.18
CA LYS A 335 -6.71 22.20 -5.37
C LYS A 335 -7.51 21.05 -4.74
N ALA A 336 -6.87 19.99 -4.25
CA ALA A 336 -7.57 18.83 -3.70
C ALA A 336 -7.97 18.99 -2.21
N ALA A 337 -7.50 20.04 -1.54
CA ALA A 337 -7.70 20.23 -0.11
C ALA A 337 -9.07 20.79 0.28
N GLU A 338 -9.75 21.52 -0.61
CA GLU A 338 -10.99 22.25 -0.28
C GLU A 338 -12.29 21.47 -0.56
N ASP A 339 -12.28 20.48 -1.47
CA ASP A 339 -13.49 19.79 -1.96
C ASP A 339 -13.53 18.28 -1.67
N ARG A 340 -12.56 17.72 -0.93
CA ARG A 340 -12.53 16.27 -0.68
C ARG A 340 -13.49 15.89 0.46
N PRO A 341 -14.52 15.05 0.22
CA PRO A 341 -15.29 14.46 1.32
C PRO A 341 -14.35 13.66 2.22
N ASN A 342 -14.73 13.45 3.50
CA ASN A 342 -14.00 12.62 4.48
C ASN A 342 -13.65 11.23 3.91
N LEU A 343 -12.53 11.16 3.19
CA LEU A 343 -11.96 9.95 2.66
C LEU A 343 -11.39 9.15 3.83
N SER A 344 -11.50 7.83 3.72
CA SER A 344 -10.95 6.91 4.71
C SER A 344 -9.46 7.21 4.94
N TYR A 345 -8.99 7.15 6.19
CA TYR A 345 -7.56 7.23 6.54
C TYR A 345 -6.68 6.33 5.64
N TYR A 346 -7.22 5.18 5.24
CA TYR A 346 -6.55 4.18 4.40
C TYR A 346 -6.37 4.60 2.93
N SER A 347 -7.17 5.54 2.42
CA SER A 347 -7.08 6.01 1.03
C SER A 347 -6.22 7.26 0.86
N ILE A 348 -5.80 7.89 1.97
CA ILE A 348 -4.99 9.13 1.93
C ILE A 348 -3.51 8.75 1.91
N ASP A 349 -2.73 9.33 1.01
CA ASP A 349 -1.27 9.18 1.00
C ASP A 349 -0.62 9.94 2.15
N TYR A 350 0.59 9.56 2.58
CA TYR A 350 1.29 10.30 3.64
C TYR A 350 1.54 11.76 3.23
N HIS A 351 1.92 11.97 1.97
CA HIS A 351 2.22 13.30 1.42
C HIS A 351 1.00 14.22 1.44
N ASP A 352 -0.22 13.69 1.30
CA ASP A 352 -1.47 14.44 1.32
C ASP A 352 -1.85 14.94 2.74
N LEU A 353 -1.12 14.54 3.79
CA LEU A 353 -1.32 15.05 5.14
C LEU A 353 -0.68 16.45 5.31
N PRO A 354 -1.24 17.33 6.17
CA PRO A 354 -0.61 18.61 6.47
C PRO A 354 0.81 18.43 6.99
N GLN A 355 1.79 19.07 6.35
CA GLN A 355 3.18 19.00 6.79
C GLN A 355 3.43 19.95 7.96
N THR A 356 4.11 19.42 8.97
CA THR A 356 4.51 20.13 10.18
C THR A 356 5.99 19.85 10.50
N ASP A 357 6.54 20.51 11.52
CA ASP A 357 7.91 20.22 11.99
C ASP A 357 8.10 18.75 12.43
N LEU A 358 7.00 18.07 12.78
CA LEU A 358 6.95 16.66 13.22
C LEU A 358 6.96 15.66 12.06
N SER A 359 6.75 16.14 10.82
CA SER A 359 6.61 15.31 9.63
C SER A 359 7.95 14.74 9.14
N MET A 360 7.87 13.68 8.35
CA MET A 360 9.01 13.07 7.67
C MET A 360 9.64 14.04 6.66
N GLU A 361 10.96 14.03 6.57
CA GLU A 361 11.73 14.70 5.53
C GLU A 361 12.57 13.67 4.74
N PRO A 362 12.90 13.95 3.46
CA PRO A 362 13.79 13.10 2.68
C PRO A 362 15.16 12.94 3.36
N ILE A 363 15.71 11.73 3.31
CA ILE A 363 17.07 11.43 3.74
C ILE A 363 17.90 10.98 2.53
N PRO A 364 19.24 11.12 2.56
CA PRO A 364 20.08 10.63 1.48
C PRO A 364 19.85 9.13 1.20
N LEU A 365 19.81 8.74 -0.07
CA LEU A 365 19.56 7.35 -0.47
C LEU A 365 20.55 6.35 0.15
N GLU A 366 21.83 6.74 0.28
CA GLU A 366 22.85 5.93 0.93
C GLU A 366 22.58 5.71 2.42
N GLU A 367 21.99 6.70 3.10
CA GLU A 367 21.56 6.57 4.49
C GLU A 367 20.35 5.62 4.59
N LEU A 368 19.35 5.79 3.72
CA LEU A 368 18.18 4.91 3.65
C LEU A 368 18.57 3.45 3.42
N LYS A 369 19.50 3.19 2.49
CA LYS A 369 20.01 1.84 2.19
C LYS A 369 20.86 1.24 3.32
N GLY A 370 21.52 2.08 4.12
CA GLY A 370 22.31 1.63 5.27
C GLY A 370 21.46 1.22 6.48
N GLU A 371 20.20 1.66 6.54
CA GLU A 371 19.25 1.25 7.56
C GLU A 371 18.62 -0.10 7.21
N LYS A 372 18.32 -0.94 8.21
CA LYS A 372 17.65 -2.23 8.05
C LYS A 372 16.17 -2.19 8.42
N CYS A 373 15.68 -1.06 8.93
CA CYS A 373 14.30 -0.90 9.39
C CYS A 373 13.77 0.48 9.02
N PRO A 374 12.44 0.66 8.95
CA PRO A 374 11.86 1.93 8.55
C PRO A 374 11.97 3.00 9.65
N ARG A 375 11.88 4.26 9.23
CA ARG A 375 11.70 5.39 10.15
C ARG A 375 10.22 5.66 10.43
N ILE A 376 9.93 6.23 11.59
CA ILE A 376 8.57 6.67 11.98
C ILE A 376 8.57 8.17 12.24
N SER A 377 7.49 8.87 11.83
CA SER A 377 7.33 10.30 12.10
C SER A 377 6.98 10.55 13.56
N ALA A 378 7.19 11.79 14.01
CA ALA A 378 6.79 12.17 15.35
C ALA A 378 5.26 12.21 15.51
N GLU A 379 4.49 12.54 14.45
CA GLU A 379 3.02 12.46 14.52
C GLU A 379 2.53 11.03 14.69
N ASP A 380 3.04 10.09 13.88
CA ASP A 380 2.68 8.68 13.99
C ASP A 380 3.04 8.14 15.38
N LEU A 381 4.20 8.53 15.94
CA LEU A 381 4.59 8.14 17.28
C LEU A 381 3.64 8.69 18.36
N ILE A 382 3.23 9.96 18.26
CA ILE A 382 2.26 10.58 19.17
C ILE A 382 0.92 9.84 19.10
N GLU A 383 0.44 9.59 17.89
CA GLU A 383 -0.87 9.01 17.63
C GLU A 383 -0.96 7.54 18.06
N LEU A 384 0.03 6.73 17.69
CA LEU A 384 0.07 5.30 18.00
C LEU A 384 0.54 5.00 19.43
N GLY A 385 1.33 5.92 20.00
CA GLY A 385 1.81 5.88 21.38
C GLY A 385 0.85 6.52 22.39
N GLU A 386 -0.22 7.17 21.94
CA GLU A 386 -1.20 7.92 22.76
C GLU A 386 -0.55 9.01 23.64
N LEU A 387 0.57 9.60 23.18
CA LEU A 387 1.39 10.52 23.97
C LEU A 387 0.68 11.86 24.28
N ALA A 388 -0.25 12.29 23.41
CA ALA A 388 -1.08 13.46 23.62
C ALA A 388 -2.45 13.12 24.29
N GLY A 389 -2.66 11.87 24.70
CA GLY A 389 -3.92 11.37 25.23
C GLY A 389 -4.84 10.73 24.17
N ALA A 390 -5.69 9.80 24.60
CA ALA A 390 -6.53 8.98 23.72
C ALA A 390 -7.55 9.77 22.87
N ALA A 391 -7.89 11.00 23.27
CA ALA A 391 -8.87 11.85 22.57
C ALA A 391 -8.36 12.41 21.23
N TYR A 392 -7.06 12.33 20.94
CA TYR A 392 -6.43 12.88 19.73
C TYR A 392 -6.06 11.83 18.67
N SER A 393 -6.37 10.55 18.90
CA SER A 393 -6.08 9.47 17.95
C SER A 393 -7.01 9.52 16.74
N ARG A 394 -6.46 9.59 15.52
CA ARG A 394 -7.21 9.54 14.24
C ARG A 394 -7.16 8.15 13.60
N SER A 395 -6.45 7.20 14.21
CA SER A 395 -6.17 5.88 13.67
C SER A 395 -7.45 5.04 13.66
N PRO A 396 -7.88 4.49 12.51
CA PRO A 396 -9.11 3.73 12.40
C PRO A 396 -9.01 2.30 12.93
N THR A 397 -7.86 1.86 13.44
CA THR A 397 -7.80 0.63 14.21
C THR A 397 -8.61 0.86 15.48
N LYS A 398 -9.93 0.64 15.39
CA LYS A 398 -10.91 0.69 16.49
C LYS A 398 -10.34 -0.13 17.65
N LYS A 399 -9.61 0.53 18.54
CA LYS A 399 -9.19 -0.07 19.79
C LYS A 399 -10.45 -0.23 20.63
N ARG A 400 -10.66 -1.46 21.11
CA ARG A 400 -11.59 -1.69 22.23
C ARG A 400 -11.12 -0.80 23.38
N GLN A 401 -12.05 -0.13 24.06
CA GLN A 401 -11.74 0.63 25.28
C GLN A 401 -10.89 -0.26 26.22
N ASN A 402 -9.77 0.27 26.73
CA ASN A 402 -8.76 -0.38 27.61
C ASN A 402 -7.64 -1.24 26.97
N SER A 403 -7.32 -1.15 25.68
CA SER A 403 -6.14 -1.84 25.13
C SER A 403 -4.82 -1.09 25.43
N LYS A 404 -3.74 -1.81 25.77
CA LYS A 404 -2.38 -1.25 25.93
C LYS A 404 -1.91 -0.48 24.67
N PRO A 405 -1.00 0.51 24.80
CA PRO A 405 -0.44 1.24 23.67
C PRO A 405 0.19 0.28 22.65
N MET A 406 0.11 0.61 21.36
CA MET A 406 0.63 -0.25 20.28
C MET A 406 2.16 -0.16 20.16
N ILE A 407 2.76 0.84 20.80
CA ILE A 407 4.18 1.17 20.70
C ILE A 407 4.90 0.92 22.03
N LEU A 408 6.14 0.46 21.90
CA LEU A 408 7.17 0.52 22.93
C LEU A 408 8.26 1.51 22.50
N ILE A 409 8.50 2.54 23.30
CA ILE A 409 9.59 3.49 23.05
C ILE A 409 10.85 3.01 23.77
N VAL A 410 11.94 2.83 23.01
CA VAL A 410 13.27 2.46 23.53
C VAL A 410 14.22 3.64 23.31
N ASP A 411 14.53 4.35 24.39
CA ASP A 411 15.47 5.46 24.37
C ASP A 411 16.90 4.95 24.53
N VAL A 412 17.74 5.18 23.53
CA VAL A 412 19.13 4.68 23.48
C VAL A 412 20.17 5.73 23.85
N ARG A 413 19.74 6.90 24.33
CA ARG A 413 20.63 7.94 24.83
C ARG A 413 21.30 7.51 26.13
N LEU A 414 22.35 8.24 26.50
CA LEU A 414 23.00 8.08 27.80
C LEU A 414 21.99 8.29 28.92
N TYR A 415 22.18 7.57 30.02
CA TYR A 415 21.28 7.61 31.17
C TYR A 415 21.08 9.04 31.71
N GLU A 416 22.14 9.85 31.72
CA GLU A 416 22.06 11.25 32.15
C GLU A 416 21.14 12.10 31.25
N ASP A 417 21.20 11.93 29.93
CA ASP A 417 20.32 12.64 29.00
C ASP A 417 18.87 12.16 29.12
N TYR A 418 18.67 10.87 29.36
CA TYR A 418 17.36 10.28 29.61
C TYR A 418 16.71 10.85 30.88
N ARG A 419 17.49 10.97 31.97
CA ARG A 419 17.02 11.59 33.23
C ARG A 419 16.68 13.06 33.08
N ARG A 420 17.35 13.79 32.20
CA ARG A 420 17.08 15.23 31.98
C ARG A 420 15.78 15.49 31.22
N GLY A 421 15.24 14.49 30.52
CA GLY A 421 13.99 14.62 29.82
C GLY A 421 13.70 13.40 28.96
N THR A 422 12.51 12.82 29.10
CA THR A 422 12.13 11.57 28.43
C THR A 422 10.69 11.59 27.94
N LEU A 423 10.37 10.73 26.97
CA LEU A 423 9.00 10.46 26.55
C LEU A 423 8.32 9.53 27.55
N GLN A 424 7.06 9.82 27.87
CA GLN A 424 6.28 9.04 28.81
C GLN A 424 6.18 7.57 28.40
N GLY A 425 6.42 6.65 29.35
CA GLY A 425 6.31 5.21 29.12
C GLY A 425 7.48 4.58 28.36
N SER A 426 8.51 5.36 28.01
CA SER A 426 9.73 4.84 27.39
C SER A 426 10.59 4.05 28.39
N ILE A 427 11.45 3.19 27.84
CA ILE A 427 12.50 2.49 28.58
C ILE A 427 13.87 2.97 28.09
N ASN A 428 14.86 3.03 28.97
CA ASN A 428 16.22 3.42 28.59
C ASN A 428 17.14 2.20 28.44
N ILE A 429 17.76 2.05 27.27
CA ILE A 429 18.80 1.05 26.98
C ILE A 429 19.94 1.77 26.25
N PRO A 430 20.90 2.37 26.98
CA PRO A 430 21.96 3.18 26.36
C PRO A 430 22.78 2.37 25.33
N PHE A 431 22.93 2.91 24.11
CA PHE A 431 23.59 2.20 23.00
C PHE A 431 25.00 1.69 23.35
N GLN A 432 25.79 2.49 24.07
CA GLN A 432 27.18 2.17 24.41
C GLN A 432 27.35 0.91 25.26
N THR A 433 26.33 0.54 26.04
CA THR A 433 26.36 -0.59 26.97
C THR A 433 25.32 -1.66 26.63
N ALA A 434 24.58 -1.48 25.53
CA ALA A 434 23.44 -2.32 25.19
C ALA A 434 23.85 -3.71 24.72
N PHE A 435 24.96 -3.81 23.98
CA PHE A 435 25.39 -5.04 23.31
C PHE A 435 26.70 -5.57 23.90
N SER A 436 26.83 -6.88 23.96
CA SER A 436 28.08 -7.56 24.26
C SER A 436 29.04 -7.48 23.05
N PRO A 437 30.34 -7.79 23.21
CA PRO A 437 31.27 -7.88 22.07
C PRO A 437 30.82 -8.86 20.97
N GLU A 438 30.02 -9.86 21.33
CA GLU A 438 29.43 -10.86 20.43
C GLU A 438 28.13 -10.36 19.74
N GLY A 439 27.67 -9.15 20.06
CA GLY A 439 26.48 -8.52 19.48
C GLY A 439 25.16 -8.89 20.19
N GLU A 440 25.19 -9.65 21.28
CA GLU A 440 23.98 -10.00 22.04
C GLU A 440 23.54 -8.86 22.96
N LEU A 441 22.24 -8.75 23.24
CA LEU A 441 21.74 -7.74 24.18
C LEU A 441 22.14 -8.10 25.62
N ASN A 442 22.83 -7.18 26.29
CA ASN A 442 23.22 -7.33 27.69
C ASN A 442 21.97 -7.41 28.59
N PRO A 443 21.84 -8.45 29.45
CA PRO A 443 20.66 -8.60 30.30
C PRO A 443 20.50 -7.44 31.29
N CYS A 444 19.34 -6.79 31.27
CA CYS A 444 18.95 -5.80 32.26
C CYS A 444 17.41 -5.72 32.37
N PRO A 445 16.85 -5.07 33.41
CA PRO A 445 15.39 -4.94 33.56
C PRO A 445 14.70 -4.31 32.34
N ALA A 446 15.34 -3.34 31.68
CA ALA A 446 14.81 -2.73 30.47
C ALA A 446 14.77 -3.71 29.29
N VAL A 447 15.79 -4.56 29.11
CA VAL A 447 15.80 -5.63 28.09
C VAL A 447 14.74 -6.70 28.39
N GLN A 448 14.50 -7.04 29.67
CA GLN A 448 13.39 -7.92 30.05
C GLN A 448 12.04 -7.31 29.65
N ALA A 449 11.87 -6.00 29.87
CA ALA A 449 10.66 -5.28 29.49
C ALA A 449 10.50 -5.14 27.96
N LEU A 450 11.60 -5.06 27.22
CA LEU A 450 11.63 -5.13 25.74
C LEU A 450 11.17 -6.51 25.27
N ASN A 451 11.74 -7.58 25.85
CA ASN A 451 11.40 -8.96 25.53
C ASN A 451 9.93 -9.30 25.81
N ALA A 452 9.38 -8.83 26.92
CA ALA A 452 7.98 -9.03 27.29
C ALA A 452 6.98 -8.34 26.34
N ARG A 453 7.46 -7.38 25.52
CA ARG A 453 6.63 -6.53 24.65
C ARG A 453 7.03 -6.61 23.17
N ARG A 454 7.70 -7.69 22.75
CA ARG A 454 8.13 -7.92 21.35
C ARG A 454 7.02 -7.85 20.29
N ASN A 455 5.76 -8.01 20.69
CA ASN A 455 4.62 -7.92 19.77
C ASN A 455 4.18 -6.46 19.50
N GLN A 456 4.67 -5.48 20.24
CA GLN A 456 4.43 -4.05 19.99
C GLN A 456 5.36 -3.53 18.89
N VAL A 457 5.02 -2.38 18.31
CA VAL A 457 5.95 -1.64 17.45
C VAL A 457 7.04 -1.03 18.33
N ILE A 458 8.29 -1.42 18.11
CA ILE A 458 9.45 -0.95 18.89
C ILE A 458 9.99 0.29 18.20
N VAL A 459 9.87 1.45 18.84
CA VAL A 459 10.39 2.72 18.31
C VAL A 459 11.66 3.09 19.06
N VAL A 460 12.78 3.01 18.36
CA VAL A 460 14.10 3.37 18.87
C VAL A 460 14.28 4.88 18.77
N VAL A 461 14.52 5.52 19.90
CA VAL A 461 14.65 6.97 20.05
C VAL A 461 16.06 7.31 20.50
N GLY A 462 16.68 8.29 19.85
CA GLY A 462 17.99 8.80 20.21
C GLY A 462 18.13 10.29 19.91
N ASN A 463 19.30 10.84 20.20
CA ASN A 463 19.70 12.14 19.66
C ASN A 463 19.83 12.06 18.13
N ARG A 464 19.87 13.21 17.44
CA ARG A 464 20.22 13.22 16.01
C ARG A 464 21.57 12.55 15.79
N GLY A 465 21.60 11.51 14.98
CA GLY A 465 22.80 10.71 14.72
C GLY A 465 22.47 9.26 14.38
N ARG A 466 23.52 8.42 14.32
CA ARG A 466 23.41 7.03 13.88
C ARG A 466 23.17 6.01 14.99
N ASN A 467 23.28 6.39 16.27
CA ASN A 467 23.15 5.44 17.38
C ASN A 467 21.79 4.74 17.41
N ALA A 468 20.70 5.48 17.17
CA ALA A 468 19.36 4.89 17.13
C ALA A 468 19.20 3.92 15.95
N ALA A 469 19.68 4.30 14.76
CA ALA A 469 19.68 3.44 13.57
C ALA A 469 20.55 2.19 13.76
N ASN A 470 21.76 2.33 14.31
CA ASN A 470 22.65 1.21 14.60
C ASN A 470 22.04 0.25 15.63
N PHE A 471 21.46 0.78 16.72
CA PHE A 471 20.75 -0.03 17.71
C PHE A 471 19.58 -0.79 17.07
N ALA A 472 18.80 -0.12 16.22
CA ALA A 472 17.69 -0.73 15.52
C ALA A 472 18.14 -1.83 14.53
N ASN A 473 19.25 -1.62 13.81
CA ASN A 473 19.85 -2.64 12.94
C ASN A 473 20.25 -3.89 13.74
N GLU A 474 20.85 -3.74 14.93
CA GLU A 474 21.16 -4.86 15.81
C GLU A 474 19.90 -5.57 16.33
N LEU A 475 18.83 -4.83 16.65
CA LEU A 475 17.55 -5.46 17.00
C LEU A 475 17.00 -6.30 15.84
N VAL A 476 17.03 -5.79 14.61
CA VAL A 476 16.59 -6.56 13.43
C VAL A 476 17.47 -7.81 13.26
N ARG A 477 18.79 -7.70 13.41
CA ARG A 477 19.74 -8.84 13.37
C ARG A 477 19.39 -9.92 14.41
N LEU A 478 18.95 -9.50 15.60
CA LEU A 478 18.47 -10.38 16.68
C LEU A 478 17.01 -10.84 16.50
N CYS A 479 16.44 -10.68 15.30
CA CYS A 479 15.09 -11.08 14.92
C CYS A 479 13.96 -10.40 15.71
N TYR A 480 14.16 -9.16 16.18
CA TYR A 480 13.04 -8.35 16.67
C TYR A 480 12.24 -7.81 15.48
N ALA A 481 10.96 -8.13 15.44
CA ALA A 481 10.03 -7.60 14.45
C ALA A 481 9.52 -6.21 14.87
N ARG A 482 8.92 -5.50 13.91
CA ARG A 482 8.24 -4.20 14.10
C ARG A 482 9.13 -3.11 14.69
N VAL A 483 10.42 -3.12 14.35
CA VAL A 483 11.39 -2.12 14.79
C VAL A 483 11.32 -0.89 13.86
N CYS A 484 11.28 0.30 14.45
CA CYS A 484 11.35 1.58 13.77
C CYS A 484 12.36 2.50 14.45
N VAL A 485 12.88 3.49 13.71
CA VAL A 485 13.69 4.58 14.26
C VAL A 485 12.90 5.88 14.22
N LEU A 486 12.89 6.66 15.30
CA LEU A 486 12.27 7.98 15.31
C LEU A 486 13.01 8.93 14.35
N HIS A 487 12.29 9.46 13.37
CA HIS A 487 12.81 10.46 12.45
C HIS A 487 13.14 11.78 13.20
N LYS A 488 14.23 12.46 12.81
CA LYS A 488 14.77 13.69 13.43
C LYS A 488 15.25 13.56 14.90
N GLY A 489 15.15 12.38 15.51
CA GLY A 489 15.55 12.13 16.89
C GLY A 489 14.62 12.81 17.91
N ILE A 490 14.91 12.63 19.21
CA ILE A 490 14.01 13.07 20.30
C ILE A 490 13.78 14.58 20.35
N ASP A 491 14.73 15.37 19.84
CA ASP A 491 14.67 16.83 19.87
C ASP A 491 13.50 17.41 19.07
N VAL A 492 12.92 16.62 18.16
CA VAL A 492 11.68 16.97 17.43
C VAL A 492 10.51 17.28 18.38
N PHE A 493 10.54 16.76 19.61
CA PHE A 493 9.48 16.97 20.60
C PHE A 493 9.69 18.19 21.50
N ARG A 494 10.80 18.93 21.40
CA ARG A 494 11.11 20.05 22.33
C ARG A 494 10.02 21.12 22.40
N THR A 495 9.35 21.39 21.28
CA THR A 495 8.27 22.41 21.18
C THR A 495 6.88 21.87 21.51
N THR A 496 6.73 20.54 21.67
CA THR A 496 5.44 19.87 21.86
C THR A 496 5.00 19.77 23.33
N GLY A 497 5.93 19.95 24.27
CA GLY A 497 5.68 19.73 25.71
C GLY A 497 5.59 18.26 26.13
N LEU A 498 5.83 17.30 25.21
CA LEU A 498 5.75 15.86 25.48
C LEU A 498 6.99 15.28 26.17
N ILE A 499 8.10 16.03 26.20
CA ILE A 499 9.29 15.64 26.95
C ILE A 499 9.04 15.91 28.43
N THR A 500 8.86 14.84 29.19
CA THR A 500 8.72 14.90 30.65
C THR A 500 10.09 15.07 31.30
N VAL A 501 10.26 16.16 32.06
CA VAL A 501 11.42 16.38 32.92
C VAL A 501 11.03 15.94 34.32
N PRO A 502 11.74 14.99 34.95
CA PRO A 502 11.50 14.65 36.35
C PRO A 502 11.60 15.92 37.20
N PRO A 503 10.75 16.10 38.22
CA PRO A 503 10.92 17.21 39.16
C PRO A 503 12.35 17.16 39.72
N ALA A 504 13.03 18.30 39.74
CA ALA A 504 14.34 18.40 40.38
C ALA A 504 14.18 17.89 41.82
N ASP A 505 15.02 16.94 42.23
CA ASP A 505 15.04 16.42 43.60
C ASP A 505 15.10 17.64 44.56
N ILE A 506 14.04 17.82 45.37
CA ILE A 506 13.99 18.80 46.46
C ILE A 506 14.73 18.23 47.66
#